data_AF-A0A0B7B4L9-F1
#
_entry.id   AF-A0A0B7B4L9-F1
#
_cell.length_a   1.000
_cell.length_b   1.000
_cell.length_c   1.000
_cell.angle_alpha   90.00
_cell.angle_beta   90.00
_cell.angle_gamma   90.00
#
_symmetry.space_group_name_H-M   'P 1'
#
loop_
_entity.id
_entity.type
_entity.pdbx_description
1 polymer ?
#
loop_
_entity_poly.entity_id
_entity_poly.type
_entity_poly.pdbx_seq_one_letter_code
_entity_poly.pdbx_strand_id
1 'polypeptide(L)'
;MSSTVAAQIMRQADAVKNTMSESGKAFSELWVTRQKLEDLYKKMLLLDLEYALDKKVEQELWNHAFKNQINTLQTQAKDRQNPKKAEAQASLNLFLETASGFYLQFLQMICSTFKLDLPFRRRSAAFGIMRENTINYKNIMTPKKSSCLYICCHCLVHLGDIARYRQQTEQAQTYYRHAANLSPNNG
;
A
#
# COMPACT_ATOMS: atom_id res chain seq x y z
N MET A 1 4.13 25.01 9.90
CA MET A 1 3.24 25.05 8.72
C MET A 1 2.91 23.66 8.16
N SER A 2 3.80 22.64 8.20
CA SER A 2 3.46 21.27 7.73
C SER A 2 2.38 20.55 8.53
N SER A 3 2.28 20.79 9.85
CA SER A 3 1.26 20.15 10.71
C SER A 3 -0.19 20.42 10.24
N THR A 4 -0.47 21.61 9.69
CA THR A 4 -1.82 21.96 9.21
C THR A 4 -2.20 21.21 7.94
N VAL A 5 -1.23 20.99 7.04
CA VAL A 5 -1.44 20.26 5.77
C VAL A 5 -1.61 18.76 6.04
N ALA A 6 -0.79 18.18 6.92
CA ALA A 6 -0.92 16.80 7.36
C ALA A 6 -2.29 16.53 8.01
N ALA A 7 -2.71 17.39 8.93
CA ALA A 7 -4.02 17.29 9.57
C ALA A 7 -5.18 17.44 8.57
N GLN A 8 -5.05 18.31 7.56
CA GLN A 8 -6.07 18.46 6.51
C GLN A 8 -6.17 17.21 5.63
N ILE A 9 -5.04 16.60 5.25
CA ILE A 9 -5.01 15.34 4.48
C ILE A 9 -5.65 14.21 5.29
N MET A 10 -5.35 14.10 6.58
CA MET A 10 -5.98 13.10 7.45
C MET A 10 -7.49 13.30 7.57
N ARG A 11 -7.98 14.53 7.77
CA ARG A 11 -9.43 14.80 7.78
C ARG A 11 -10.11 14.39 6.47
N GLN A 12 -9.46 14.63 5.33
CA GLN A 12 -9.96 14.18 4.04
C GLN A 12 -9.98 12.65 3.93
N ALA A 13 -8.94 11.98 4.42
CA ALA A 13 -8.85 10.53 4.42
C ALA A 13 -9.93 9.90 5.32
N ASP A 14 -10.16 10.44 6.52
CA ASP A 14 -11.21 9.99 7.44
C ASP A 14 -12.60 10.15 6.82
N ALA A 15 -12.86 11.28 6.16
CA ALA A 15 -14.12 11.50 5.44
C ALA A 15 -14.32 10.46 4.33
N VAL A 16 -13.29 10.22 3.51
CA VAL A 16 -13.35 9.22 2.43
C VAL A 16 -13.54 7.80 3.00
N LYS A 17 -12.84 7.45 4.07
CA LYS A 17 -12.97 6.16 4.76
C LYS A 17 -14.38 5.93 5.31
N ASN A 18 -14.97 6.92 5.96
CA ASN A 18 -16.34 6.83 6.49
C ASN A 18 -17.33 6.57 5.35
N THR A 19 -17.13 7.21 4.21
CA THR A 19 -17.99 7.01 3.04
C THR A 19 -17.82 5.64 2.37
N MET A 20 -16.75 4.87 2.65
CA MET A 20 -16.61 3.48 2.20
C MET A 20 -17.37 2.49 3.09
N SER A 21 -17.67 2.89 4.33
CA SER A 21 -18.41 2.06 5.30
C SER A 21 -19.93 2.20 5.15
N GLU A 22 -20.39 3.19 4.37
CA GLU A 22 -21.81 3.36 4.03
C GLU A 22 -22.28 2.25 3.09
N SER A 23 -23.14 1.38 3.60
CA SER A 23 -23.78 0.30 2.85
C SER A 23 -24.71 0.88 1.78
N GLY A 24 -24.47 0.55 0.50
CA GLY A 24 -25.36 0.90 -0.63
C GLY A 24 -24.68 1.43 -1.89
N LYS A 25 -23.35 1.64 -1.88
CA LYS A 25 -22.62 2.19 -3.03
C LYS A 25 -22.38 1.20 -4.15
N ALA A 26 -22.42 1.70 -5.38
CA ALA A 26 -22.07 0.92 -6.56
C ALA A 26 -20.59 0.52 -6.54
N PHE A 27 -20.24 -0.61 -7.17
CA PHE A 27 -18.86 -1.11 -7.25
C PHE A 27 -17.89 -0.07 -7.82
N SER A 28 -18.31 0.71 -8.83
CA SER A 28 -17.54 1.78 -9.44
C SER A 28 -17.24 2.93 -8.45
N GLU A 29 -18.21 3.31 -7.63
CA GLU A 29 -18.04 4.35 -6.62
C GLU A 29 -17.10 3.90 -5.50
N LEU A 30 -17.22 2.64 -5.08
CA LEU A 30 -16.31 2.05 -4.10
C LEU A 30 -14.86 1.99 -4.61
N TRP A 31 -14.68 1.70 -5.91
CA TRP A 31 -13.36 1.71 -6.56
C TRP A 31 -12.75 3.12 -6.57
N VAL A 32 -13.49 4.13 -7.03
CA VAL A 32 -13.01 5.52 -7.08
C VAL A 32 -12.71 6.05 -5.68
N THR A 33 -13.60 5.78 -4.72
CA THR A 33 -13.43 6.20 -3.31
C THR A 33 -12.17 5.58 -2.72
N ARG A 34 -11.91 4.31 -3.02
CA ARG A 34 -10.69 3.62 -2.59
C ARG A 34 -9.44 4.21 -3.21
N GLN A 35 -9.42 4.44 -4.52
CA GLN A 35 -8.25 5.01 -5.20
C GLN A 35 -7.90 6.38 -4.61
N LYS A 36 -8.91 7.18 -4.28
CA LYS A 36 -8.73 8.45 -3.57
C LYS A 36 -8.16 8.27 -2.16
N LEU A 37 -8.60 7.24 -1.43
CA LEU A 37 -8.05 6.92 -0.10
C LEU A 37 -6.57 6.50 -0.18
N GLU A 38 -6.23 5.65 -1.15
CA GLU A 38 -4.86 5.21 -1.43
C GLU A 38 -3.95 6.41 -1.72
N ASP A 39 -4.39 7.34 -2.57
CA ASP A 39 -3.62 8.53 -2.90
C ASP A 39 -3.42 9.46 -1.70
N LEU A 40 -4.43 9.64 -0.85
CA LEU A 40 -4.34 10.47 0.36
C LEU A 40 -3.37 9.86 1.38
N TYR A 41 -3.48 8.55 1.65
CA TYR A 41 -2.58 7.87 2.58
C TYR A 41 -1.15 7.80 2.06
N LYS A 42 -0.95 7.50 0.76
CA LYS A 42 0.35 7.56 0.11
C LYS A 42 0.97 8.95 0.26
N LYS A 43 0.20 10.01 -0.01
CA LYS A 43 0.66 11.39 0.14
C LYS A 43 1.05 11.71 1.58
N MET A 44 0.28 11.25 2.56
CA MET A 44 0.57 11.47 3.98
C MET A 44 1.88 10.78 4.39
N LEU A 45 2.07 9.52 4.00
CA LEU A 45 3.28 8.73 4.29
C LEU A 45 4.55 9.31 3.64
N LEU A 46 4.43 10.00 2.49
CA LEU A 46 5.55 10.65 1.81
C LEU A 46 5.83 12.08 2.32
N LEU A 47 4.83 12.77 2.86
CA LEU A 47 4.97 14.15 3.33
C LEU A 47 5.51 14.23 4.77
N ASP A 48 4.93 13.44 5.68
CA ASP A 48 5.31 13.42 7.10
C ASP A 48 5.11 12.01 7.66
N LEU A 49 6.16 11.20 7.50
CA LEU A 49 6.16 9.80 7.89
C LEU A 49 5.99 9.61 9.40
N GLU A 50 6.58 10.45 10.23
CA GLU A 50 6.48 10.30 11.70
C GLU A 50 5.04 10.49 12.15
N TYR A 51 4.36 11.52 11.65
CA TYR A 51 2.94 11.73 11.95
C TYR A 51 2.06 10.62 11.36
N ALA A 52 2.35 10.17 10.14
CA ALA A 52 1.60 9.10 9.50
C ALA A 52 1.69 7.79 10.30
N LEU A 53 2.87 7.44 10.81
CA LEU A 53 3.09 6.25 11.64
C LEU A 53 2.42 6.39 13.02
N ASP A 54 2.47 7.57 13.64
CA ASP A 54 1.73 7.84 14.90
C ASP A 54 0.21 7.60 14.73
N LYS A 55 -0.33 7.98 13.57
CA LYS A 55 -1.74 7.77 13.21
C LYS A 55 -2.02 6.40 12.59
N LYS A 56 -1.03 5.51 12.52
CA LYS A 56 -1.16 4.16 11.93
C LYS A 56 -1.69 4.16 10.50
N VAL A 57 -1.34 5.18 9.72
CA VAL A 57 -1.82 5.37 8.34
C VAL A 57 -1.45 4.19 7.44
N GLU A 58 -0.29 3.57 7.67
CA GLU A 58 0.16 2.40 6.93
C GLU A 58 -0.74 1.18 7.17
N GLN A 59 -1.20 0.99 8.41
CA GLN A 59 -2.12 -0.10 8.77
C GLN A 59 -3.51 0.15 8.19
N GLU A 60 -3.97 1.40 8.27
CA GLU A 60 -5.26 1.81 7.72
C GLU A 60 -5.30 1.66 6.19
N LEU A 61 -4.23 2.03 5.51
CA LEU A 61 -4.04 1.81 4.08
C LEU A 61 -4.15 0.32 3.74
N TRP A 62 -3.38 -0.55 4.41
CA TRP A 62 -3.47 -1.98 4.16
C TRP A 62 -4.87 -2.53 4.42
N ASN A 63 -5.46 -2.23 5.58
CA ASN A 63 -6.73 -2.82 5.98
C ASN A 63 -7.89 -2.38 5.08
N HIS A 64 -8.04 -1.07 4.85
CA HIS A 64 -9.21 -0.51 4.19
C HIS A 64 -9.09 -0.48 2.67
N ALA A 65 -7.90 -0.24 2.13
CA ALA A 65 -7.72 -0.24 0.67
C ALA A 65 -7.49 -1.63 0.10
N PHE A 66 -6.85 -2.56 0.85
CA PHE A 66 -6.45 -3.85 0.27
C PHE A 66 -7.08 -5.05 0.98
N LYS A 67 -6.74 -5.29 2.25
CA LYS A 67 -7.06 -6.52 2.99
C LYS A 67 -8.55 -6.84 3.01
N ASN A 68 -9.41 -5.87 3.30
CA ASN A 68 -10.85 -6.08 3.36
C ASN A 68 -11.41 -6.59 2.02
N GLN A 69 -10.94 -6.03 0.90
CA GLN A 69 -11.36 -6.49 -0.42
C GLN A 69 -10.78 -7.84 -0.79
N ILE A 70 -9.52 -8.08 -0.46
CA ILE A 70 -8.88 -9.38 -0.68
C ILE A 70 -9.69 -10.46 0.05
N ASN A 71 -10.06 -10.23 1.31
CA ASN A 71 -10.86 -11.16 2.10
C ASN A 71 -12.25 -11.40 1.46
N THR A 72 -12.94 -10.34 1.03
CA THR A 72 -14.24 -10.46 0.36
C THR A 72 -14.12 -11.28 -0.94
N LEU A 73 -13.16 -10.94 -1.80
CA LEU A 73 -12.93 -11.63 -3.08
C LEU A 73 -12.47 -13.07 -2.87
N GLN A 74 -11.62 -13.35 -1.87
CA GLN A 74 -11.22 -14.71 -1.52
C GLN A 74 -12.39 -15.55 -1.03
N THR A 75 -13.28 -14.97 -0.23
CA THR A 75 -14.49 -15.66 0.25
C THR A 75 -15.39 -16.01 -0.94
N GLN A 76 -15.63 -15.05 -1.83
CA GLN A 76 -16.42 -15.25 -3.05
C GLN A 76 -15.79 -16.27 -4.02
N ALA A 77 -14.46 -16.30 -4.12
CA ALA A 77 -13.74 -17.22 -5.00
C ALA A 77 -13.62 -18.64 -4.42
N LYS A 78 -13.69 -18.79 -3.09
CA LYS A 78 -13.67 -20.10 -2.41
C LYS A 78 -15.06 -20.72 -2.28
N ASP A 79 -16.11 -19.91 -2.26
CA ASP A 79 -17.49 -20.38 -2.18
C ASP A 79 -17.86 -21.22 -3.40
N ARG A 80 -18.16 -22.50 -3.16
CA ARG A 80 -18.54 -23.46 -4.21
C ARG A 80 -19.96 -23.25 -4.72
N GLN A 81 -20.81 -22.59 -3.94
CA GLN A 81 -22.19 -22.29 -4.29
C GLN A 81 -22.33 -20.96 -5.02
N ASN A 82 -21.26 -20.17 -5.11
CA ASN A 82 -21.27 -18.91 -5.83
C ASN A 82 -21.28 -19.14 -7.36
N PRO A 83 -22.37 -18.78 -8.08
CA PRO A 83 -22.43 -18.93 -9.53
C PRO A 83 -21.41 -18.05 -10.26
N LYS A 84 -20.89 -17.00 -9.60
CA LYS A 84 -19.87 -16.08 -10.11
C LYS A 84 -18.47 -16.40 -9.61
N LYS A 85 -18.21 -17.62 -9.14
CA LYS A 85 -16.90 -18.02 -8.59
C LYS A 85 -15.73 -17.72 -9.54
N ALA A 86 -15.87 -18.04 -10.82
CA ALA A 86 -14.82 -17.82 -11.82
C ALA A 86 -14.53 -16.32 -12.02
N GLU A 87 -15.58 -15.49 -12.08
CA GLU A 87 -15.46 -14.03 -12.14
C GLU A 87 -14.79 -13.47 -10.87
N ALA A 88 -15.22 -13.92 -9.69
CA ALA A 88 -14.63 -13.53 -8.42
C ALA A 88 -13.14 -13.89 -8.33
N GLN A 89 -12.75 -15.07 -8.84
CA GLN A 89 -11.34 -15.48 -8.91
C GLN A 89 -10.54 -14.61 -9.89
N ALA A 90 -11.10 -14.26 -11.05
CA ALA A 90 -10.45 -13.36 -12.01
C ALA A 90 -10.28 -11.94 -11.41
N SER A 91 -11.32 -11.41 -10.76
CA SER A 91 -11.27 -10.13 -10.05
C SER A 91 -10.26 -10.15 -8.91
N LEU A 92 -10.15 -11.26 -8.16
CA LEU A 92 -9.13 -11.44 -7.12
C LEU A 92 -7.72 -11.37 -7.72
N ASN A 93 -7.47 -12.09 -8.82
CA ASN A 93 -6.15 -12.11 -9.46
C ASN A 93 -5.76 -10.71 -9.94
N LEU A 94 -6.67 -10.01 -10.62
CA LEU A 94 -6.45 -8.64 -11.07
C LEU A 94 -6.19 -7.70 -9.89
N PHE A 95 -6.99 -7.80 -8.83
CA PHE A 95 -6.83 -6.95 -7.65
C PHE A 95 -5.48 -7.18 -6.95
N LEU A 96 -5.04 -8.44 -6.83
CA LEU A 96 -3.73 -8.78 -6.25
C LEU A 96 -2.57 -8.26 -7.12
N GLU A 97 -2.72 -8.29 -8.45
CA GLU A 97 -1.73 -7.72 -9.36
C GLU A 97 -1.64 -6.19 -9.22
N THR A 98 -2.78 -5.50 -9.19
CA THR A 98 -2.84 -4.05 -8.94
C THR A 98 -2.23 -3.69 -7.57
N ALA A 99 -2.56 -4.44 -6.52
CA ALA A 99 -2.00 -4.25 -5.18
C ALA A 99 -0.48 -4.45 -5.16
N SER A 100 0.03 -5.47 -5.86
CA SER A 100 1.48 -5.67 -6.01
C SER A 100 2.15 -4.49 -6.71
N GLY A 101 1.53 -3.96 -7.77
CA GLY A 101 2.01 -2.78 -8.48
C GLY A 101 2.07 -1.55 -7.57
N PHE A 102 1.01 -1.30 -6.80
CA PHE A 102 0.95 -0.21 -5.84
C PHE A 102 2.08 -0.28 -4.81
N TYR A 103 2.26 -1.41 -4.11
CA TYR A 103 3.29 -1.52 -3.07
C TYR A 103 4.72 -1.48 -3.62
N LEU A 104 4.96 -2.01 -4.83
CA LEU A 104 6.26 -1.88 -5.50
C LEU A 104 6.57 -0.41 -5.83
N GLN A 105 5.60 0.29 -6.41
CA GLN A 105 5.74 1.70 -6.74
C GLN A 105 5.91 2.54 -5.47
N PHE A 106 5.12 2.27 -4.44
CA PHE A 106 5.18 2.97 -3.16
C PHE A 106 6.54 2.78 -2.48
N LEU A 107 7.06 1.55 -2.46
CA LEU A 107 8.41 1.28 -1.96
C LEU A 107 9.48 2.07 -2.73
N GLN A 108 9.38 2.15 -4.06
CA GLN A 108 10.31 2.94 -4.87
C GLN A 108 10.22 4.44 -4.58
N MET A 109 9.01 4.97 -4.35
CA MET A 109 8.79 6.36 -3.96
C MET A 109 9.39 6.66 -2.59
N ILE A 110 9.15 5.82 -1.58
CA ILE A 110 9.76 5.96 -0.25
C ILE A 110 11.29 5.99 -0.36
N CYS A 111 11.88 5.02 -1.06
CA CYS A 111 13.33 4.94 -1.23
C CYS A 111 13.90 6.18 -1.92
N SER A 112 13.20 6.71 -2.91
CA SER A 112 13.66 7.88 -3.68
C SER A 112 13.45 9.19 -2.92
N THR A 113 12.30 9.36 -2.27
CA THR A 113 11.95 10.55 -1.47
C THR A 113 12.85 10.70 -0.25
N PHE A 114 13.11 9.61 0.48
CA PHE A 114 13.96 9.64 1.68
C PHE A 114 15.42 9.27 1.42
N LYS A 115 15.82 9.15 0.15
CA LYS A 115 17.19 8.84 -0.29
C LYS A 115 17.79 7.62 0.44
N LEU A 116 17.04 6.52 0.50
CA LEU A 116 17.47 5.28 1.14
C LEU A 116 18.34 4.47 0.18
N ASP A 117 19.57 4.19 0.57
CA ASP A 117 20.41 3.18 -0.08
C ASP A 117 20.01 1.78 0.40
N LEU A 118 19.00 1.21 -0.26
CA LEU A 118 18.65 -0.21 -0.08
C LEU A 118 19.47 -1.08 -1.03
N PRO A 119 20.10 -2.19 -0.56
CA PRO A 119 20.94 -3.05 -1.39
C PRO A 119 20.19 -3.74 -2.55
N PHE A 120 18.86 -3.80 -2.48
CA PHE A 120 18.00 -4.41 -3.52
C PHE A 120 17.43 -3.40 -4.52
N ARG A 121 17.88 -2.13 -4.47
CA ARG A 121 17.37 -1.06 -5.34
C ARG A 121 17.80 -1.29 -6.79
N ARG A 122 16.98 -2.01 -7.57
CA ARG A 122 17.01 -1.89 -9.03
C ARG A 122 16.50 -0.48 -9.40
N ARG A 123 17.26 0.27 -10.21
CA ARG A 123 16.86 1.62 -10.67
C ARG A 123 15.47 1.54 -11.31
N SER A 124 14.63 2.56 -11.09
CA SER A 124 13.24 2.65 -11.57
C SER A 124 13.10 2.35 -13.09
N ALA A 125 14.14 2.62 -13.87
CA ALA A 125 14.23 2.29 -15.30
C ALA A 125 14.14 0.78 -15.61
N ALA A 126 14.51 -0.10 -14.68
CA ALA A 126 14.50 -1.56 -14.88
C ALA A 126 13.11 -2.19 -14.79
N PHE A 127 12.10 -1.44 -14.32
CA PHE A 127 10.72 -1.92 -14.18
C PHE A 127 9.76 -1.32 -15.24
N GLY A 128 10.26 -0.55 -16.21
CA GLY A 128 9.40 0.11 -17.21
C GLY A 128 8.44 1.15 -16.63
N ILE A 129 8.61 1.52 -15.35
CA ILE A 129 7.77 2.50 -14.66
C ILE A 129 8.12 3.87 -15.24
N MET A 130 7.18 4.44 -16.01
CA MET A 130 7.20 5.85 -16.41
C MET A 130 7.53 6.69 -15.18
N ARG A 131 8.43 7.68 -15.31
CA ARG A 131 8.74 8.62 -14.23
C ARG A 131 7.46 9.36 -13.88
N GLU A 132 6.66 8.82 -12.96
CA GLU A 132 5.51 9.54 -12.46
C GLU A 132 6.06 10.79 -11.80
N ASN A 133 5.61 11.94 -12.31
CA ASN A 133 6.03 13.27 -11.93
C ASN A 133 6.36 13.27 -10.45
N THR A 134 7.66 13.34 -10.12
CA THR A 134 8.14 13.43 -8.74
C THR A 134 7.28 14.49 -8.08
N ILE A 135 6.31 14.08 -7.26
CA ILE A 135 5.39 15.04 -6.67
C ILE A 135 6.31 15.90 -5.84
N ASN A 136 6.48 17.16 -6.27
CA ASN A 136 7.29 18.15 -5.59
C ASN A 136 6.56 18.47 -4.28
N TYR A 137 6.67 17.58 -3.31
CA TYR A 137 6.27 17.80 -1.94
C TYR A 137 7.24 18.86 -1.40
N LYS A 138 6.91 20.12 -1.68
CA LYS A 138 7.54 21.26 -1.02
C LYS A 138 7.28 21.04 0.48
N ASN A 139 8.35 20.92 1.27
CA ASN A 139 8.33 20.70 2.72
C ASN A 139 8.09 19.24 3.20
N ILE A 140 8.76 18.25 2.61
CA ILE A 140 8.88 16.90 3.21
C ILE A 140 9.56 17.02 4.58
N MET A 141 8.92 16.49 5.62
CA MET A 141 9.53 16.41 6.94
C MET A 141 10.56 15.29 6.93
N THR A 142 11.78 15.58 7.40
CA THR A 142 12.86 14.59 7.42
C THR A 142 12.54 13.51 8.45
N PRO A 143 12.29 12.26 8.02
CA PRO A 143 11.92 11.19 8.94
C PRO A 143 13.14 10.58 9.64
N LYS A 144 12.90 9.83 10.72
CA LYS A 144 13.96 9.02 11.34
C LYS A 144 14.30 7.84 10.42
N LYS A 145 15.58 7.45 10.42
CA LYS A 145 16.05 6.27 9.67
C LYS A 145 15.30 4.99 10.07
N SER A 146 14.99 4.82 11.36
CA SER A 146 14.20 3.70 11.87
C SER A 146 12.80 3.66 11.27
N SER A 147 12.13 4.81 11.16
CA SER A 147 10.79 4.94 10.56
C SER A 147 10.80 4.61 9.08
N CYS A 148 11.84 5.06 8.35
CA CYS A 148 12.06 4.69 6.96
C CYS A 148 12.25 3.18 6.77
N LEU A 149 13.08 2.55 7.61
CA LEU A 149 13.31 1.10 7.55
C LEU A 149 12.04 0.32 7.90
N TYR A 150 11.29 0.78 8.90
CA TYR A 150 10.00 0.21 9.27
C TYR A 150 9.02 0.23 8.10
N ILE A 151 8.81 1.38 7.45
CA ILE A 151 7.83 1.47 6.36
C ILE A 151 8.27 0.66 5.13
N CYS A 152 9.58 0.57 4.85
CA CYS A 152 10.10 -0.32 3.81
C CYS A 152 9.85 -1.79 4.14
N CYS A 153 10.12 -2.20 5.39
CA CYS A 153 9.84 -3.54 5.88
C CYS A 153 8.33 -3.87 5.78
N HIS A 154 7.47 -2.94 6.21
CA HIS A 154 6.02 -3.05 6.11
C HIS A 154 5.56 -3.28 4.67
N CYS A 155 6.09 -2.52 3.70
CA CYS A 155 5.78 -2.72 2.28
C CYS A 155 6.22 -4.11 1.78
N LEU A 156 7.40 -4.57 2.17
CA LEU A 156 7.93 -5.88 1.75
C LEU A 156 7.14 -7.04 2.36
N VAL A 157 6.70 -6.93 3.61
CA VAL A 157 5.82 -7.93 4.23
C VAL A 157 4.52 -8.05 3.43
N HIS A 158 3.89 -6.94 3.07
CA HIS A 158 2.64 -6.98 2.30
C HIS A 158 2.83 -7.40 0.85
N LEU A 159 3.97 -7.09 0.22
CA LEU A 159 4.35 -7.70 -1.06
C LEU A 159 4.49 -9.22 -0.95
N GLY A 160 5.04 -9.71 0.17
CA GLY A 160 5.09 -11.12 0.50
C GLY A 160 3.70 -11.74 0.69
N ASP A 161 2.79 -11.06 1.40
CA ASP A 161 1.40 -11.50 1.59
C ASP A 161 0.66 -11.61 0.25
N ILE A 162 0.79 -10.59 -0.61
CA ILE A 162 0.19 -10.55 -1.94
C ILE A 162 0.73 -11.68 -2.81
N ALA A 163 2.05 -11.88 -2.84
CA ALA A 163 2.67 -12.99 -3.58
C ALA A 163 2.19 -14.36 -3.05
N ARG A 164 2.03 -14.52 -1.73
CA ARG A 164 1.45 -15.72 -1.12
C ARG A 164 0.01 -15.94 -1.58
N TYR A 165 -0.82 -14.89 -1.62
CA TYR A 165 -2.20 -15.00 -2.11
C TYR A 165 -2.28 -15.36 -3.60
N ARG A 166 -1.28 -14.99 -4.39
CA ARG A 166 -1.11 -15.39 -5.79
C ARG A 166 -0.48 -16.78 -5.98
N GLN A 167 -0.23 -17.52 -4.90
CA GLN A 167 0.47 -18.83 -4.92
C GLN A 167 1.92 -18.75 -5.46
N GLN A 168 2.57 -17.60 -5.35
CA GLN A 168 3.96 -17.37 -5.77
C GLN A 168 4.92 -17.55 -4.58
N THR A 169 5.04 -18.78 -4.09
CA THR A 169 5.74 -19.09 -2.82
C THR A 169 7.20 -18.60 -2.80
N GLU A 170 7.96 -18.82 -3.87
CA GLU A 170 9.36 -18.40 -3.94
C GLU A 170 9.52 -16.87 -3.91
N GLN A 171 8.63 -16.17 -4.61
CA GLN A 171 8.62 -14.71 -4.62
C GLN A 171 8.20 -14.14 -3.26
N ALA A 172 7.21 -14.76 -2.60
CA ALA A 172 6.81 -14.39 -1.24
C ALA A 172 7.96 -14.54 -0.24
N GLN A 173 8.68 -15.67 -0.27
CA GLN A 173 9.85 -15.92 0.57
C GLN A 173 10.95 -14.88 0.34
N THR A 174 11.17 -14.49 -0.92
CA THR A 174 12.15 -13.46 -1.27
C THR A 174 11.79 -12.11 -0.63
N TYR A 175 10.53 -11.69 -0.70
CA TYR A 175 10.07 -10.47 -0.05
C TYR A 175 10.20 -10.52 1.48
N TYR A 176 9.80 -11.61 2.12
CA TYR A 176 9.96 -11.76 3.57
C TYR A 176 11.42 -11.76 4.01
N ARG A 177 12.32 -12.38 3.24
CA ARG A 177 13.77 -12.33 3.50
C ARG A 177 14.30 -10.91 3.42
N HIS A 178 13.88 -10.13 2.40
CA HIS A 178 14.25 -8.73 2.30
C HIS A 178 13.71 -7.90 3.46
N ALA A 179 12.48 -8.16 3.92
CA ALA A 179 11.89 -7.50 5.08
C ALA A 179 12.68 -7.78 6.36
N ALA A 180 13.02 -9.05 6.63
CA ALA A 180 13.80 -9.46 7.80
C ALA A 180 15.18 -8.78 7.83
N ASN A 181 15.83 -8.65 6.67
CA ASN A 181 17.14 -7.98 6.58
C ASN A 181 17.08 -6.47 6.89
N LEU A 182 15.92 -5.82 6.75
CA LEU A 182 15.76 -4.38 7.00
C LEU A 182 15.43 -4.05 8.46
N SER A 183 14.92 -5.03 9.22
CA SER A 183 14.64 -4.90 10.64
C SER A 183 14.92 -6.22 11.33
N PRO A 184 16.19 -6.52 11.64
CA PRO A 184 16.57 -7.77 12.31
C PRO A 184 15.99 -7.92 13.73
N ASN A 185 15.35 -6.89 14.29
CA ASN A 185 14.69 -6.90 15.61
C ASN A 185 13.16 -7.15 15.56
N ASN A 186 12.52 -7.29 14.39
CA ASN A 186 11.10 -7.64 14.31
C ASN A 186 10.94 -9.17 14.23
N GLY A 187 11.09 -9.83 15.37
CA GLY A 187 10.73 -11.23 15.60
C GLY A 187 9.61 -11.32 16.62
#